data_AF-A0A9E6DN42-F1
#
_entry.id   AF-A0A9E6DN42-F1
#
_cell.length_a   1.000
_cell.length_b   1.000
_cell.length_c   1.000
_cell.angle_alpha   90.00
_cell.angle_beta   90.00
_cell.angle_gamma   90.00
#
_symmetry.space_group_name_H-M   'P 1'
#
loop_
_entity.id
_entity.type
_entity.pdbx_description
1 polymer ?
#
loop_
_entity_poly.entity_id
_entity_poly.type
_entity_poly.pdbx_seq_one_letter_code
_entity_poly.pdbx_strand_id
1 'polypeptide(L)'
;MNDNGSEIGVWSSRWVFFLAATAGAIGLGNIWKFPFVMAENGGIAFIGLYLLCIAFMGVPMMLSEVAIGHIGKANPVQALKNTASRSNASKSWSLIGYLGLFAGLSIFVLLCVV
;
A
#
# COMPACT_ATOMS: atom_id res chain seq x y z
N MET A 1 -36.93 9.95 13.41
CA MET A 1 -36.54 9.15 12.24
C MET A 1 -35.73 10.05 11.34
N ASN A 2 -34.44 9.76 11.17
CA ASN A 2 -33.73 9.90 9.90
C ASN A 2 -32.42 9.08 9.97
N ASP A 3 -32.54 7.85 9.46
CA ASP A 3 -31.67 7.20 8.48
C ASP A 3 -30.20 6.93 8.83
N ASN A 4 -29.94 5.66 9.07
CA ASN A 4 -28.65 4.98 8.97
C ASN A 4 -27.91 5.35 7.66
N GLY A 5 -26.65 5.77 7.76
CA GLY A 5 -25.82 6.05 6.59
C GLY A 5 -24.32 6.05 6.90
N SER A 6 -23.76 4.88 7.20
CA SER A 6 -22.32 4.55 7.28
C SER A 6 -21.37 5.72 7.63
N GLU A 7 -21.15 5.94 8.92
CA GLU A 7 -20.06 6.80 9.38
C GLU A 7 -18.71 6.22 8.90
N ILE A 8 -18.14 6.80 7.84
CA ILE A 8 -16.78 6.46 7.41
C ILE A 8 -15.87 6.92 8.55
N GLY A 9 -15.36 5.97 9.34
CA GLY A 9 -14.52 6.23 10.51
C GLY A 9 -13.38 7.18 10.17
N VAL A 10 -13.48 8.42 10.67
CA VAL A 10 -12.46 9.46 10.49
C VAL A 10 -11.33 9.20 11.49
N TRP A 11 -10.09 9.26 11.01
CA TRP A 11 -8.91 9.10 11.85
C TRP A 11 -8.84 10.25 12.87
N SER A 12 -8.78 9.91 14.16
CA SER A 12 -8.76 10.86 15.29
C SER A 12 -7.61 11.87 15.19
N SER A 13 -6.47 11.48 14.61
CA SER A 13 -5.33 12.38 14.39
C SER A 13 -4.47 11.94 13.20
N ARG A 14 -3.84 12.91 12.51
CA ARG A 14 -2.88 12.65 11.41
C ARG A 14 -1.71 11.78 11.87
N TRP A 15 -1.30 11.94 13.13
CA TRP A 15 -0.26 11.12 13.76
C TRP A 15 -0.68 9.66 13.91
N VAL A 16 -1.95 9.42 14.28
CA VAL A 16 -2.50 8.06 14.43
C VAL A 16 -2.56 7.36 13.06
N PHE A 17 -2.97 8.07 12.01
CA PHE A 17 -2.92 7.54 10.65
C PHE A 17 -1.49 7.18 10.23
N PHE A 18 -0.54 8.08 10.47
CA PHE A 18 0.87 7.86 10.11
C PHE A 18 1.48 6.66 10.85
N LEU A 19 1.23 6.56 12.15
CA LEU A 19 1.69 5.45 12.99
C LEU A 19 1.06 4.13 12.55
N ALA A 20 -0.25 4.10 12.29
CA ALA A 20 -0.94 2.90 11.81
C ALA A 20 -0.41 2.45 10.44
N ALA A 21 -0.22 3.38 9.51
CA ALA A 21 0.33 3.09 8.19
C ALA A 21 1.77 2.56 8.27
N THR A 22 2.59 3.14 9.14
CA THR A 22 3.98 2.71 9.34
C THR A 22 4.05 1.33 9.99
N ALA A 23 3.19 1.04 10.97
CA ALA A 23 3.10 -0.27 11.60
C ALA A 23 2.72 -1.38 10.62
N GLY A 24 1.81 -1.10 9.67
CA GLY A 24 1.46 -2.04 8.60
C GLY A 24 2.53 -2.18 7.51
N ALA A 25 3.36 -1.16 7.29
CA ALA A 25 4.42 -1.17 6.28
C ALA A 25 5.71 -1.85 6.75
N ILE A 26 6.01 -1.85 8.06
CA ILE A 26 7.18 -2.52 8.62
C ILE A 26 6.93 -4.04 8.67
N GLY A 27 7.36 -4.74 7.62
CA GLY A 27 7.25 -6.20 7.54
C GLY A 27 8.35 -6.93 8.30
N LEU A 28 7.97 -7.96 9.08
CA LEU A 28 8.90 -8.90 9.74
C LEU A 28 9.95 -9.48 8.78
N GLY A 29 9.57 -9.77 7.53
CA GLY A 29 10.46 -10.30 6.51
C GLY A 29 11.62 -9.38 6.15
N ASN A 30 11.39 -8.06 6.15
CA ASN A 30 12.42 -7.09 5.77
C ASN A 30 13.45 -6.86 6.90
N ILE A 31 13.13 -7.21 8.14
CA ILE A 31 14.06 -7.09 9.27
C ILE A 31 14.99 -8.30 9.36
N TRP A 32 14.50 -9.50 9.03
CA TRP A 32 15.26 -10.75 9.16
C TRP A 32 15.97 -11.21 7.87
N LYS A 33 15.36 -11.03 6.69
CA LYS A 33 16.02 -11.39 5.42
C LYS A 33 17.01 -10.35 4.92
N PHE A 34 16.80 -9.09 5.26
CA PHE A 34 17.67 -8.01 4.80
C PHE A 34 19.13 -8.14 5.29
N PRO A 35 19.41 -8.44 6.57
CA PRO A 35 20.78 -8.66 7.05
C PRO A 35 21.49 -9.81 6.35
N PHE A 36 20.75 -10.88 6.04
CA PHE A 36 21.29 -12.05 5.36
C PHE A 36 21.65 -11.74 3.90
N VAL A 37 20.72 -11.11 3.16
CA VAL A 37 20.91 -10.79 1.75
C VAL A 37 21.99 -9.71 1.55
N MET A 38 22.06 -8.71 2.43
CA MET A 38 23.14 -7.71 2.36
C MET A 38 24.51 -8.31 2.69
N ALA A 39 24.59 -9.28 3.62
CA ALA A 39 25.85 -9.92 3.97
C ALA A 39 26.44 -10.72 2.79
N GLU A 40 25.60 -11.40 2.02
CA GLU A 40 26.06 -12.18 0.85
C GLU A 40 26.35 -11.32 -0.38
N ASN A 41 25.64 -10.20 -0.60
CA ASN A 41 25.71 -9.41 -1.83
C ASN A 41 26.64 -8.17 -1.77
N GLY A 42 27.65 -8.17 -0.90
CA GLY A 42 28.64 -7.08 -0.85
C GLY A 42 28.33 -5.97 0.16
N GLY A 43 27.55 -6.26 1.20
CA GLY A 43 27.40 -5.44 2.39
C GLY A 43 26.83 -4.05 2.14
N ILE A 44 27.63 -3.02 2.45
CA ILE A 44 27.19 -1.61 2.41
C ILE A 44 26.99 -1.07 0.99
N ALA A 45 27.67 -1.63 -0.01
CA ALA A 45 27.48 -1.25 -1.41
C ALA A 45 26.06 -1.62 -1.90
N PHE A 46 25.56 -2.78 -1.47
CA PHE A 46 24.20 -3.22 -1.75
C PHE A 46 23.15 -2.37 -1.01
N ILE A 47 23.42 -1.97 0.23
CA ILE A 47 22.57 -1.03 0.98
C ILE A 47 22.40 0.30 0.25
N GLY A 48 23.47 0.87 -0.30
CA GLY A 48 23.41 2.12 -1.03
C GLY A 48 22.46 2.06 -2.22
N LEU A 49 22.57 0.98 -3.02
CA LEU A 49 21.66 0.74 -4.15
C LEU A 49 20.22 0.46 -3.70
N TYR A 50 20.04 -0.30 -2.61
CA TYR A 50 18.72 -0.58 -2.03
C TYR A 50 17.99 0.70 -1.60
N LEU A 51 18.68 1.58 -0.88
CA LEU A 51 18.12 2.88 -0.46
C LEU A 51 17.81 3.78 -1.65
N LEU A 52 18.67 3.78 -2.66
CA LEU A 52 18.44 4.53 -3.89
C LEU A 52 17.17 4.04 -4.61
N CYS A 53 17.02 2.71 -4.77
CA CYS A 53 15.84 2.12 -5.38
C CYS A 53 14.55 2.43 -4.60
N ILE A 54 14.58 2.38 -3.27
CA ILE A 54 13.42 2.73 -2.45
C ILE A 54 13.09 4.22 -2.57
N ALA A 55 14.09 5.10 -2.55
CA ALA A 55 13.88 6.54 -2.70
C ALA A 55 13.26 6.90 -4.05
N PHE A 56 13.71 6.26 -5.14
CA PHE A 56 13.27 6.58 -6.50
C PHE A 56 12.05 5.80 -7.00
N MET A 57 11.82 4.56 -6.54
CA MET A 57 10.64 3.78 -6.92
C MET A 57 9.65 3.63 -5.77
N GLY A 58 10.12 3.23 -4.58
CA GLY A 58 9.24 2.94 -3.45
C GLY A 58 8.44 4.14 -2.96
N VAL A 59 9.11 5.26 -2.70
CA VAL A 59 8.48 6.50 -2.22
C VAL A 59 7.43 7.04 -3.19
N PRO A 60 7.73 7.28 -4.49
CA PRO A 60 6.72 7.79 -5.42
C PRO A 60 5.58 6.80 -5.67
N MET A 61 5.85 5.49 -5.65
CA MET A 61 4.81 4.48 -5.77
C MET A 61 3.84 4.52 -4.58
N MET A 62 4.36 4.60 -3.35
CA MET A 62 3.54 4.70 -2.15
C MET A 62 2.71 6.00 -2.13
N LEU A 63 3.31 7.14 -2.51
CA LEU A 63 2.61 8.41 -2.64
C LEU A 63 1.46 8.32 -3.66
N SER A 64 1.67 7.63 -4.79
CA SER A 64 0.64 7.45 -5.81
C SER A 64 -0.55 6.64 -5.29
N GLU A 65 -0.29 5.58 -4.51
CA GLU A 65 -1.33 4.72 -3.95
C GLU A 65 -2.16 5.43 -2.88
N VAL A 66 -1.50 6.18 -1.99
CA VAL A 66 -2.18 7.00 -0.98
C VAL A 66 -3.01 8.10 -1.62
N ALA A 67 -2.51 8.76 -2.68
CA ALA A 67 -3.25 9.77 -3.41
C ALA A 67 -4.52 9.20 -4.06
N ILE A 68 -4.43 8.03 -4.69
CA ILE A 68 -5.59 7.33 -5.28
C ILE A 68 -6.62 6.96 -4.20
N GLY A 69 -6.16 6.46 -3.05
CA GLY A 69 -7.04 6.14 -1.91
C GLY A 69 -7.75 7.38 -1.35
N HIS A 70 -7.04 8.52 -1.26
CA HIS A 70 -7.59 9.77 -0.75
C HIS A 70 -8.65 10.38 -1.68
N ILE A 71 -8.43 10.32 -3.00
CA ILE A 71 -9.38 10.83 -4.01
C ILE A 71 -10.60 9.91 -4.11
N GLY A 72 -10.39 8.60 -3.99
CA GLY A 72 -11.45 7.61 -4.15
C GLY A 72 -12.47 7.56 -3.02
N LYS A 73 -12.06 7.83 -1.76
CA LYS A 73 -12.88 7.74 -0.51
C LYS A 73 -13.89 6.56 -0.49
N ALA A 74 -13.53 5.45 -1.11
CA ALA A 74 -14.37 4.29 -1.33
C ALA A 74 -13.49 3.03 -1.33
N ASN A 75 -14.11 1.85 -1.32
CA ASN A 75 -13.38 0.58 -1.43
C ASN A 75 -12.34 0.62 -2.56
N PRO A 76 -11.15 0.02 -2.41
CA PRO A 76 -10.03 0.16 -3.36
C PRO A 76 -10.42 -0.09 -4.83
N VAL A 77 -11.32 -1.05 -5.08
CA VAL A 77 -11.88 -1.31 -6.42
C VAL A 77 -12.79 -0.18 -6.90
N GLN A 78 -13.64 0.37 -6.03
CA GLN A 78 -14.50 1.52 -6.34
C GLN A 78 -13.69 2.82 -6.44
N ALA A 79 -12.65 3.01 -5.63
CA ALA A 79 -11.73 4.14 -5.68
C ALA A 79 -10.99 4.21 -7.03
N LEU A 80 -10.47 3.07 -7.49
CA LEU A 80 -9.84 2.95 -8.81
C LEU A 80 -10.85 3.14 -9.95
N LYS A 81 -12.07 2.59 -9.84
CA LYS A 81 -13.14 2.79 -10.82
C LYS A 81 -13.58 4.26 -10.90
N ASN A 82 -13.69 4.95 -9.77
CA ASN A 82 -14.07 6.36 -9.70
C ASN A 82 -12.96 7.28 -10.23
N THR A 83 -11.70 6.94 -9.94
CA THR A 83 -10.51 7.67 -10.44
C THR A 83 -10.32 7.46 -11.95
N ALA A 84 -10.55 6.24 -12.45
CA ALA A 84 -10.55 5.94 -13.89
C ALA A 84 -11.68 6.68 -14.62
N SER A 85 -12.87 6.74 -14.03
CA SER A 85 -14.02 7.50 -14.57
C SER A 85 -13.77 9.01 -14.59
N ARG A 86 -13.04 9.57 -13.60
CA ARG A 86 -12.69 10.99 -13.57
C ARG A 86 -11.56 11.35 -14.54
N SER A 87 -10.63 10.44 -14.81
CA SER A 87 -9.50 10.66 -15.72
C SER A 87 -9.78 10.27 -17.18
N ASN A 88 -11.04 9.95 -17.53
CA ASN A 88 -11.43 9.51 -18.87
C ASN A 88 -10.60 8.30 -19.38
N ALA A 89 -10.17 7.43 -18.46
CA ALA A 89 -9.39 6.24 -18.74
C ALA A 89 -10.27 4.99 -18.77
N SER A 90 -9.87 3.99 -19.57
CA SER A 90 -10.65 2.77 -19.79
C SER A 90 -11.03 2.03 -18.50
N LYS A 91 -12.25 1.47 -18.48
CA LYS A 91 -12.84 0.63 -17.42
C LYS A 91 -11.93 -0.53 -16.98
N SER A 92 -10.97 -0.93 -17.81
CA SER A 92 -9.95 -1.95 -17.55
C SER A 92 -8.99 -1.59 -16.40
N TRP A 93 -8.87 -0.31 -16.01
CA TRP A 93 -8.08 0.07 -14.83
C TRP A 93 -8.62 -0.49 -13.51
N SER A 94 -9.89 -0.93 -13.48
CA SER A 94 -10.44 -1.66 -12.34
C SER A 94 -9.77 -3.02 -12.13
N LEU A 95 -9.15 -3.61 -13.15
CA LEU A 95 -8.45 -4.89 -13.08
C LEU A 95 -7.23 -4.82 -12.15
N ILE A 96 -6.51 -3.69 -12.16
CA ILE A 96 -5.36 -3.45 -11.28
C ILE A 96 -5.79 -3.50 -9.80
N GLY A 97 -6.99 -3.00 -9.50
CA GLY A 97 -7.56 -3.03 -8.15
C GLY A 97 -7.92 -4.44 -7.70
N TYR A 98 -8.48 -5.26 -8.61
CA TYR A 98 -8.74 -6.67 -8.31
C TYR A 98 -7.44 -7.46 -8.10
N LEU A 99 -6.41 -7.24 -8.94
CA LEU A 99 -5.11 -7.88 -8.79
C LEU A 99 -4.44 -7.52 -7.45
N GLY A 100 -4.50 -6.25 -7.04
CA GLY A 100 -4.00 -5.81 -5.74
C GLY A 100 -4.75 -6.47 -4.57
N LEU A 101 -6.08 -6.59 -4.67
CA LEU A 101 -6.89 -7.27 -3.65
C LEU A 101 -6.53 -8.76 -3.55
N PHE A 102 -6.35 -9.44 -4.67
CA PHE A 102 -5.90 -10.83 -4.70
C PHE A 102 -4.52 -10.99 -4.09
N ALA A 103 -3.55 -10.15 -4.46
CA ALA A 103 -2.20 -10.20 -3.89
C ALA A 103 -2.20 -9.98 -2.37
N GLY A 104 -2.92 -8.96 -1.88
CA GLY A 104 -3.06 -8.69 -0.45
C GLY A 104 -3.71 -9.85 0.31
N LEU A 105 -4.75 -10.46 -0.26
CA LEU A 105 -5.41 -11.62 0.32
C LEU A 105 -4.49 -12.85 0.35
N SER A 106 -3.72 -13.09 -0.72
CA SER A 106 -2.73 -14.17 -0.75
C SER A 106 -1.66 -14.00 0.34
N ILE A 107 -1.15 -12.78 0.53
CA ILE A 107 -0.16 -12.48 1.57
C ILE A 107 -0.76 -12.70 2.97
N PHE A 108 -1.98 -12.20 3.20
CA PHE A 108 -2.67 -12.38 4.47
C PHE A 108 -2.90 -13.86 4.80
N VAL A 109 -3.30 -14.68 3.82
CA VAL A 109 -3.49 -16.13 4.01
C VAL A 109 -2.15 -16.80 4.36
N LEU A 110 -1.07 -16.47 3.65
CA LEU A 110 0.25 -17.02 3.94
C LEU A 110 0.79 -16.60 5.32
N LEU A 111 0.52 -15.36 5.76
CA LEU A 111 0.91 -14.88 7.09
C LEU A 111 0.04 -15.45 8.21
N CYS A 112 -1.24 -15.74 7.94
CA CYS A 112 -2.14 -16.34 8.92
C CYS A 112 -1.81 -17.83 9.15
N VAL A 113 -1.24 -18.50 8.14
CA VAL A 113 -0.88 -19.92 8.24
C VAL A 113 0.44 -20.17 8.97
N VAL A 114 1.30 -19.15 9.04
CA VAL A 114 2.62 -19.18 9.70
C VAL A 114 2.49 -18.61 11.11
#